data_AF-A0A2D8ZR73-F1
#
_entry.id   AF-A0A2D8ZR73-F1
#
_cell.length_a   1.000
_cell.length_b   1.000
_cell.length_c   1.000
_cell.angle_alpha   90.00
_cell.angle_beta   90.00
_cell.angle_gamma   90.00
#
_symmetry.space_group_name_H-M   'P 1'
#
loop_
_entity.id
_entity.type
_entity.pdbx_description
1 polymer ?
#
loop_
_entity_poly.entity_id
_entity_poly.type
_entity_poly.pdbx_seq_one_letter_code
_entity_poly.pdbx_strand_id
1 'polypeptide(L)'
;MPATPKHRAPIINAAVTLFRRQGYAGTGLNDIVDASGAPKGSLYYYFPKGKASIATAAIEEAGLRVARTVTDLAEETGSTAELLRAHARLLAGWMKASRFRDGCPITT
;
A
#
# COMPACT_ATOMS: atom_id res chain seq x y z
N MET A 1 -19.16 -8.42 -20.14
CA MET A 1 -18.15 -8.43 -19.06
C MET A 1 -17.98 -7.00 -18.59
N PRO A 2 -18.21 -6.65 -17.31
CA PRO A 2 -18.01 -5.27 -16.86
C PRO A 2 -16.53 -4.90 -17.01
N ALA A 3 -16.26 -3.71 -17.52
CA ALA A 3 -14.90 -3.22 -17.73
C ALA A 3 -14.12 -3.22 -16.41
N THR A 4 -12.89 -3.74 -16.43
CA THR A 4 -12.00 -3.76 -15.26
C THR A 4 -11.84 -2.33 -14.73
N PRO A 5 -12.05 -2.08 -13.42
CA PRO A 5 -11.93 -0.73 -12.86
C PRO A 5 -10.52 -0.16 -13.10
N LYS A 6 -10.38 0.77 -14.04
CA LYS A 6 -9.06 1.25 -14.50
C LYS A 6 -8.29 2.05 -13.44
N HIS A 7 -8.99 2.80 -12.58
CA HIS A 7 -8.32 3.79 -11.72
C HIS A 7 -8.43 3.49 -10.21
N ARG A 8 -9.33 2.60 -9.78
CA ARG A 8 -9.49 2.30 -8.34
C ARG A 8 -8.19 1.76 -7.72
N ALA A 9 -7.59 0.75 -8.35
CA ALA A 9 -6.35 0.16 -7.85
C ALA A 9 -5.15 1.15 -7.89
N PRO A 10 -4.91 1.91 -8.99
CA PRO A 10 -3.91 2.98 -8.98
C PRO A 10 -4.08 4.00 -7.85
N ILE A 11 -5.31 4.44 -7.56
CA ILE A 11 -5.59 5.38 -6.46
C ILE A 11 -5.19 4.76 -5.11
N ILE A 12 -5.58 3.50 -4.85
CA ILE A 12 -5.22 2.80 -3.62
C ILE A 12 -3.70 2.64 -3.51
N ASN A 13 -3.03 2.25 -4.60
CA ASN A 13 -1.58 2.04 -4.62
C ASN A 13 -0.79 3.32 -4.35
N ALA A 14 -1.23 4.44 -4.93
CA ALA A 14 -0.68 5.75 -4.68
C ALA A 14 -0.86 6.14 -3.21
N ALA A 15 -2.07 5.96 -2.67
CA ALA A 15 -2.37 6.24 -1.27
C ALA A 15 -1.52 5.40 -0.31
N VAL A 16 -1.40 4.08 -0.53
CA VAL A 16 -0.50 3.19 0.25
C VAL A 16 0.92 3.75 0.26
N THR A 17 1.43 4.17 -0.90
CA THR A 17 2.81 4.67 -1.01
C THR A 17 2.99 6.01 -0.30
N LEU A 18 2.03 6.93 -0.44
CA LEU A 18 2.10 8.27 0.15
C LEU A 18 1.93 8.24 1.66
N PHE A 19 0.91 7.54 2.19
CA PHE A 19 0.71 7.42 3.64
C PHE A 19 1.95 6.84 4.32
N ARG A 20 2.56 5.83 3.68
CA ARG A 20 3.81 5.23 4.14
C ARG A 20 4.99 6.21 4.23
N ARG A 21 5.03 7.24 3.39
CA ARG A 21 6.15 8.18 3.24
C ARG A 21 6.00 9.47 4.01
N GLN A 22 4.79 9.99 4.08
CA GLN A 22 4.51 11.32 4.65
C GLN A 22 3.31 11.34 5.60
N GLY A 23 2.75 10.17 5.93
CA GLY A 23 1.63 10.02 6.85
C GLY A 23 0.27 10.36 6.25
N TYR A 24 -0.80 9.92 6.95
CA TYR A 24 -2.17 10.25 6.56
C TYR A 24 -2.38 11.77 6.55
N ALA A 25 -2.05 12.46 7.64
CA ALA A 25 -2.26 13.91 7.76
C ALA A 25 -1.53 14.70 6.65
N GLY A 26 -0.29 14.32 6.33
CA GLY A 26 0.55 14.99 5.32
C GLY A 26 0.22 14.68 3.86
N THR A 27 -0.73 13.78 3.58
CA THR A 27 -1.10 13.39 2.20
C THR A 27 -2.42 14.03 1.77
N GLY A 28 -2.39 14.92 0.79
CA GLY A 28 -3.58 15.53 0.18
C GLY A 28 -4.28 14.64 -0.85
N LEU A 29 -5.52 14.97 -1.21
CA LEU A 29 -6.23 14.30 -2.31
C LEU A 29 -5.56 14.56 -3.67
N ASN A 30 -5.02 15.77 -3.89
CA ASN A 30 -4.31 16.08 -5.12
C ASN A 30 -3.01 15.27 -5.22
N ASP A 31 -2.24 15.10 -4.14
CA ASP A 31 -1.05 14.24 -4.12
C ASP A 31 -1.38 12.81 -4.59
N ILE A 32 -2.52 12.27 -4.14
CA ILE A 32 -2.99 10.93 -4.53
C ILE A 32 -3.39 10.91 -6.01
N VAL A 33 -4.08 11.94 -6.50
CA VAL A 33 -4.43 12.07 -7.93
C VAL A 33 -3.17 12.06 -8.78
N ASP A 34 -2.21 12.93 -8.45
CA ASP A 34 -0.97 13.10 -9.19
C ASP A 34 -0.13 11.82 -9.19
N ALA A 35 0.01 11.17 -8.03
CA ALA A 35 0.76 9.91 -7.90
C ALA A 35 0.06 8.71 -8.54
N SER A 36 -1.27 8.71 -8.63
CA SER A 36 -2.06 7.61 -9.21
C SER A 36 -2.16 7.67 -10.74
N GLY A 37 -1.92 8.84 -11.33
CA GLY A 37 -2.18 9.09 -12.75
C GLY A 37 -3.67 9.02 -13.14
N ALA A 38 -4.57 8.91 -12.16
CA ALA A 38 -6.01 8.90 -12.39
C ALA A 38 -6.55 10.33 -12.50
N PRO A 39 -7.53 10.60 -13.38
CA PRO A 39 -8.22 11.89 -13.38
C PRO A 39 -8.90 12.15 -12.03
N LYS A 40 -8.92 13.42 -11.59
CA LYS A 40 -9.60 13.82 -10.35
C LYS A 40 -11.06 13.37 -10.28
N GLY A 41 -11.77 13.38 -11.41
CA GLY A 41 -13.14 12.85 -11.49
C GLY A 41 -13.25 11.36 -11.16
N SER A 42 -12.27 10.55 -11.56
CA SER A 42 -12.23 9.12 -11.22
C SER A 42 -12.03 8.89 -9.73
N LEU A 43 -11.24 9.73 -9.05
CA LEU A 43 -11.08 9.65 -7.60
C LEU A 43 -12.42 9.81 -6.89
N TYR A 44 -13.17 10.88 -7.20
CA TYR A 44 -14.48 11.12 -6.58
C TYR A 44 -15.54 10.10 -7.01
N TYR A 45 -15.42 9.51 -8.20
CA TYR A 45 -16.27 8.40 -8.62
C TYR A 45 -16.05 7.14 -7.76
N TYR A 46 -14.80 6.72 -7.54
CA TYR A 46 -14.49 5.52 -6.75
C TYR A 46 -14.55 5.75 -5.24
N PHE A 47 -14.26 6.96 -4.79
CA PHE A 47 -14.15 7.35 -3.38
C PHE A 47 -14.93 8.64 -3.12
N PRO A 48 -16.27 8.62 -3.20
CA PRO A 48 -17.10 9.81 -3.00
C PRO A 48 -16.99 10.38 -1.58
N LYS A 49 -16.62 9.55 -0.59
CA LYS A 49 -16.33 9.96 0.79
C LYS A 49 -14.91 10.54 0.98
N GLY A 50 -14.15 10.67 -0.11
CA GLY A 50 -12.84 11.32 -0.13
C GLY A 50 -11.76 10.57 0.67
N LYS A 51 -10.83 11.35 1.22
CA LYS A 51 -9.54 10.89 1.78
C LYS A 51 -9.68 9.78 2.81
N ALA A 52 -10.66 9.84 3.70
CA ALA A 52 -10.87 8.83 4.73
C ALA A 52 -11.20 7.46 4.12
N SER A 53 -12.09 7.40 3.12
CA SER A 53 -12.42 6.14 2.45
C SER A 53 -11.26 5.57 1.62
N ILE A 54 -10.41 6.44 1.07
CA ILE A 54 -9.17 6.02 0.40
C ILE A 54 -8.20 5.43 1.42
N ALA A 55 -8.08 6.04 2.61
CA ALA A 55 -7.22 5.54 3.67
C ALA A 55 -7.64 4.17 4.19
N THR A 56 -8.93 3.94 4.42
CA THR A 56 -9.43 2.61 4.80
C THR A 56 -9.03 1.57 3.74
N ALA A 57 -9.30 1.84 2.46
CA ALA A 57 -8.94 0.92 1.38
C ALA A 57 -7.42 0.71 1.24
N ALA A 58 -6.62 1.75 1.48
CA ALA A 58 -5.16 1.66 1.46
C ALA A 58 -4.63 0.80 2.62
N ILE A 59 -5.16 0.97 3.83
CA ILE A 59 -4.76 0.18 5.00
C ILE A 59 -5.14 -1.29 4.80
N GLU A 60 -6.35 -1.57 4.30
CA GLU A 60 -6.79 -2.93 3.96
C GLU A 60 -5.86 -3.56 2.92
N GLU A 61 -5.57 -2.86 1.83
CA GLU A 61 -4.68 -3.35 0.77
C GLU A 61 -3.24 -3.56 1.28
N ALA A 62 -2.74 -2.67 2.14
CA ALA A 62 -1.43 -2.83 2.78
C ALA A 62 -1.39 -4.07 3.69
N GLY A 63 -2.43 -4.30 4.50
CA GLY A 63 -2.57 -5.50 5.34
C GLY A 63 -2.60 -6.77 4.51
N LEU A 64 -3.36 -6.78 3.41
CA LEU A 64 -3.41 -7.92 2.48
C LEU A 64 -2.05 -8.21 1.83
N ARG A 65 -1.25 -7.18 1.50
CA ARG A 65 0.12 -7.38 0.99
C ARG A 65 1.02 -8.03 2.02
N VAL A 66 0.99 -7.56 3.26
CA VAL A 66 1.78 -8.15 4.34
C VAL A 66 1.37 -9.60 4.56
N ALA A 67 0.07 -9.88 4.63
CA ALA A 67 -0.44 -11.24 4.79
C ALA A 67 0.03 -12.15 3.64
N ARG A 68 -0.10 -11.71 2.38
CA ARG A 68 0.40 -12.45 1.22
C ARG A 68 1.89 -12.73 1.31
N THR A 69 2.71 -11.71 1.58
CA THR A 69 4.16 -11.89 1.74
C THR A 69 4.53 -12.91 2.81
N VAL A 70 3.81 -12.93 3.94
CA VAL A 70 4.06 -13.91 5.00
C VAL A 70 3.64 -15.31 4.56
N THR A 71 2.48 -15.46 3.92
CA THR A 71 1.99 -16.73 3.38
C THR A 71 2.94 -17.29 2.33
N ASP A 72 3.33 -16.50 1.34
CA ASP A 72 4.23 -16.91 0.25
C ASP A 72 5.58 -17.38 0.83
N LEU A 73 6.15 -16.62 1.77
CA LEU A 73 7.39 -17.03 2.45
C LEU A 73 7.23 -18.31 3.29
N ALA A 74 6.05 -18.54 3.87
CA ALA A 74 5.79 -19.75 4.64
C ALA A 74 5.72 -20.99 3.74
N GLU A 75 5.21 -20.85 2.50
CA GLU A 75 5.20 -21.92 1.50
C GLU A 75 6.61 -22.24 0.97
N GLU A 76 7.50 -21.23 0.95
CA GLU A 76 8.87 -21.36 0.46
C GLU A 76 9.89 -21.82 1.53
N THR A 77 9.51 -21.90 2.81
CA THR A 77 10.43 -22.20 3.93
C THR A 77 10.11 -23.50 4.65
N GLY A 78 11.14 -24.19 5.16
CA GLY A 78 11.00 -25.49 5.82
C GLY A 78 10.74 -25.42 7.33
N SER A 79 10.87 -24.23 7.94
CA SER A 79 10.70 -24.03 9.38
C SER A 79 10.34 -22.59 9.74
N THR A 80 9.70 -22.40 10.91
CA THR A 80 9.37 -21.06 11.44
C THR A 80 10.62 -20.17 11.60
N ALA A 81 11.76 -20.76 11.98
CA ALA A 81 13.01 -20.00 12.13
C ALA A 81 13.52 -19.48 10.77
N GLU A 82 13.35 -20.25 9.69
CA GLU A 82 13.70 -19.80 8.34
C GLU A 82 12.75 -18.73 7.84
N LEU A 83 11.44 -18.89 8.05
CA LEU A 83 10.43 -17.87 7.76
C LEU A 83 10.76 -16.53 8.41
N LEU A 84 11.04 -16.52 9.72
CA LEU A 84 11.37 -15.30 10.45
C LEU A 84 12.65 -14.64 9.89
N ARG A 85 13.69 -15.43 9.57
CA ARG A 85 14.92 -14.91 8.96
C ARG A 85 14.68 -14.35 7.56
N ALA A 86 13.90 -15.05 6.73
CA ALA A 86 13.57 -14.62 5.38
C ALA A 86 12.76 -13.32 5.39
N HIS A 87 11.74 -13.24 6.25
CA HIS A 87 10.92 -12.05 6.42
C HIS A 87 11.75 -10.86 6.95
N ALA A 88 12.60 -11.08 7.94
CA ALA A 88 13.50 -10.02 8.45
C ALA A 88 14.46 -9.50 7.37
N ARG A 89 15.01 -10.37 6.52
CA ARG A 89 15.86 -9.96 5.38
C ARG A 89 15.08 -9.16 4.34
N LEU A 90 13.85 -9.57 4.04
CA LEU A 90 12.97 -8.84 3.11
C LEU A 90 12.69 -7.43 3.63
N LEU A 91 12.31 -7.30 4.90
CA LEU A 91 12.07 -6.01 5.55
C LEU A 91 13.33 -5.14 5.55
N ALA A 92 14.49 -5.72 5.90
CA ALA A 92 15.77 -5.01 5.89
C ALA A 92 16.17 -4.53 4.48
N GLY A 93 15.96 -5.36 3.47
CA GLY A 93 16.19 -5.01 2.06
C GLY A 93 15.28 -3.87 1.61
N TRP A 94 13.99 -3.95 1.95
CA TRP A 94 13.02 -2.91 1.63
C TRP A 94 13.34 -1.57 2.31
N MET A 95 13.72 -1.57 3.60
CA MET A 95 14.17 -0.35 4.29
C MET A 95 15.37 0.30 3.61
N LYS A 96 16.36 -0.49 3.18
CA LYS A 96 17.52 0.02 2.44
C LYS A 96 17.11 0.59 1.08
N ALA A 97 16.26 -0.12 0.33
CA ALA A 97 15.79 0.30 -0.97
C ALA A 97 14.96 1.61 -0.91
N SER A 98 14.19 1.80 0.16
CA SER A 98 13.46 3.05 0.40
C SER A 98 14.31 4.19 0.96
N ARG A 99 15.62 3.97 1.16
CA ARG A 99 16.52 4.88 1.87
C ARG A 99 15.98 5.25 3.27
N PHE A 100 15.34 4.29 3.93
CA PHE A 100 14.74 4.45 5.26
C PHE A 100 13.65 5.53 5.33
N ARG A 101 13.04 5.88 4.18
CA ARG A 101 11.97 6.89 4.11
C ARG A 101 10.57 6.31 4.18
N ASP A 102 10.42 5.02 3.87
CA ASP A 102 9.12 4.37 3.95
C ASP A 102 8.92 3.81 5.37
N GLY A 103 7.89 4.29 6.08
CA GLY A 103 7.43 3.75 7.38
C GLY A 103 6.49 2.54 7.22
N CYS A 104 5.89 2.03 8.29
CA CYS A 104 4.88 0.97 8.17
C CYS A 104 3.54 1.57 7.71
N PRO A 105 2.97 1.17 6.55
CA PRO A 105 1.72 1.74 6.02
C PRO A 105 0.47 1.45 6.87
N ILE A 106 0.58 0.58 7.89
CA ILE A 106 -0.52 0.18 8.76
C ILE A 106 -0.61 1.11 9.99
N THR A 107 0.46 1.82 10.34
CA THR A 107 0.60 2.58 11.60
C THR A 107 0.94 4.07 11.42
N THR A 108 0.60 4.67 10.27
CA THR A 108 0.93 6.08 9.95
C THR A 108 -0.20 7.07 10.15
#